data_AF-A0A3D0PHF3-F1
#
_entry.id   AF-A0A3D0PHF3-F1
#
_cell.length_a   1.000
_cell.length_b   1.000
_cell.length_c   1.000
_cell.angle_alpha   90.00
_cell.angle_beta   90.00
_cell.angle_gamma   90.00
#
_symmetry.space_group_name_H-M   'P 1'
#
loop_
_entity.id
_entity.type
_entity.pdbx_description
1 polymer ?
#
loop_
_entity_poly.entity_id
_entity_poly.type
_entity_poly.pdbx_seq_one_letter_code
_entity_poly.pdbx_strand_id
1 'polypeptide(L)'
;MKYTKILIVAATFTFVAAMVAMLFVGGVNAQQTAPNAEDRKEIQQGREEARDLKNEDRKATRITRAKLRGQNIIERATIRIDKLEKLNIKATDLTQKMQEKEIDITLATASLQAATEKIALARASVSEAKTMLDQLENAEDPLAVAKNFKSKMTEVYKT
;
A
#
# COMPACT_ATOMS: atom_id res chain seq x y z
N MET A 1 -70.04 -4.66 -73.03
CA MET A 1 -68.98 -3.87 -72.36
C MET A 1 -69.33 -2.43 -71.98
N LYS A 2 -70.55 -1.89 -72.24
CA LYS A 2 -70.90 -0.49 -71.87
C LYS A 2 -71.20 -0.30 -70.37
N TYR A 3 -71.83 -1.28 -69.72
CA TYR A 3 -72.25 -1.17 -68.31
C TYR A 3 -71.13 -1.39 -67.28
N THR A 4 -70.05 -2.09 -67.67
CA THR A 4 -68.93 -2.39 -66.77
C THR A 4 -68.10 -1.15 -66.42
N LYS A 5 -67.97 -0.19 -67.36
CA LYS A 5 -67.26 1.08 -67.11
C LYS A 5 -68.00 2.00 -66.14
N ILE A 6 -69.34 2.00 -66.21
CA ILE A 6 -70.19 2.80 -65.32
C ILE A 6 -70.10 2.26 -63.88
N LEU A 7 -70.08 0.94 -63.71
CA LEU A 7 -69.96 0.31 -62.40
C LEU A 7 -68.62 0.62 -61.71
N ILE A 8 -67.52 0.63 -62.48
CA ILE A 8 -66.18 0.96 -61.97
C ILE A 8 -66.12 2.43 -61.55
N VAL A 9 -66.67 3.35 -62.36
CA VAL A 9 -66.70 4.78 -62.03
C VAL A 9 -67.52 5.01 -60.76
N ALA A 10 -68.69 4.38 -60.62
CA ALA A 10 -69.50 4.46 -59.40
C ALA A 10 -68.75 3.94 -58.16
N ALA A 11 -68.07 2.79 -58.27
CA ALA A 11 -67.28 2.22 -57.18
C ALA A 11 -66.12 3.13 -56.75
N THR A 12 -65.41 3.74 -57.70
CA THR A 12 -64.34 4.70 -57.40
C THR A 12 -64.86 5.96 -56.71
N PHE A 13 -66.03 6.47 -57.11
CA PHE A 13 -66.65 7.63 -56.46
C PHE A 13 -67.06 7.34 -55.02
N THR A 14 -67.64 6.17 -54.76
CA THR A 14 -68.02 5.76 -53.39
C THR A 14 -66.79 5.57 -52.50
N PHE A 15 -65.68 5.06 -53.04
CA PHE A 15 -64.45 4.88 -52.28
C PHE A 15 -63.80 6.22 -51.89
N VAL A 16 -63.74 7.17 -52.82
CA VAL A 16 -63.22 8.52 -52.55
C VAL A 16 -64.10 9.25 -51.52
N ALA A 17 -65.43 9.14 -51.64
CA ALA A 17 -66.35 9.73 -50.66
C ALA A 17 -66.16 9.14 -49.25
N ALA A 18 -65.94 7.83 -49.15
CA ALA A 18 -65.67 7.16 -47.87
C ALA A 18 -64.34 7.59 -47.26
N MET A 19 -63.27 7.74 -48.05
CA MET A 19 -61.98 8.24 -47.57
C MET A 19 -62.07 9.69 -47.06
N VAL A 20 -62.80 10.54 -47.78
CA VAL A 20 -63.03 11.93 -47.35
C VAL A 20 -63.83 11.95 -46.04
N ALA A 21 -64.87 11.14 -45.91
CA ALA A 21 -65.62 11.02 -44.66
C ALA A 21 -64.75 10.56 -43.48
N MET A 22 -63.86 9.57 -43.68
CA MET A 22 -62.92 9.13 -42.63
C MET A 22 -61.92 10.21 -42.23
N LEU A 23 -61.43 11.03 -43.18
CA LEU A 23 -60.56 12.17 -42.87
C LEU A 23 -61.28 13.25 -42.08
N PHE A 24 -62.55 13.55 -42.40
CA PHE A 24 -63.36 14.49 -41.62
C PHE A 24 -63.69 13.96 -40.23
N VAL A 25 -64.08 12.68 -40.08
CA VAL A 25 -64.36 12.08 -38.77
C VAL A 25 -63.09 11.95 -37.91
N GLY A 26 -61.96 11.58 -38.52
CA GLY A 26 -60.66 11.54 -37.85
C GLY A 26 -60.14 12.92 -37.44
N GLY A 27 -60.37 13.94 -38.27
CA GLY A 27 -60.02 15.33 -37.97
C GLY A 27 -60.90 15.97 -36.89
N VAL A 28 -62.21 15.67 -36.88
CA VAL A 28 -63.14 16.18 -35.86
C VAL A 28 -62.90 15.52 -34.49
N ASN A 29 -62.54 14.23 -34.45
CA ASN A 29 -62.16 13.56 -33.19
C ASN A 29 -60.76 13.93 -32.67
N ALA A 30 -59.88 14.46 -33.53
CA ALA A 30 -58.56 14.97 -33.13
C ALA A 30 -58.63 16.40 -32.57
N GLN A 31 -59.77 17.09 -32.69
CA GLN A 31 -60.04 18.33 -31.97
C GLN A 31 -60.49 18.00 -30.54
N GLN A 32 -59.60 17.33 -29.80
CA GLN A 32 -59.73 17.16 -28.37
C GLN A 32 -59.92 18.55 -27.73
N THR A 33 -61.03 18.69 -27.02
CA THR A 33 -61.29 19.79 -26.09
C THR A 33 -60.02 20.09 -25.30
N ALA A 34 -59.63 21.36 -25.25
CA ALA A 34 -58.48 21.77 -24.44
C ALA A 34 -58.68 21.28 -23.00
N PRO A 35 -57.65 20.70 -22.34
CA PRO A 35 -57.81 20.09 -21.02
C PRO A 35 -58.40 21.10 -20.05
N ASN A 36 -59.36 20.64 -19.23
CA ASN A 36 -60.07 21.49 -18.27
C ASN A 36 -59.07 22.09 -17.27
N ALA A 37 -59.42 23.22 -16.64
CA ALA A 37 -58.53 23.93 -15.74
C ALA A 37 -58.05 23.07 -14.55
N GLU A 38 -58.84 22.07 -14.15
CA GLU A 38 -58.51 21.09 -13.11
C GLU A 38 -57.49 20.05 -13.61
N ASP A 39 -57.69 19.47 -14.80
CA ASP A 39 -56.73 18.56 -15.43
C ASP A 39 -55.35 19.22 -15.62
N ARG A 40 -55.33 20.52 -15.94
CA ARG A 40 -54.07 21.28 -16.06
C ARG A 40 -53.35 21.44 -14.72
N LYS A 41 -54.08 21.60 -13.62
CA LYS A 41 -53.51 21.69 -12.26
C LYS A 41 -52.96 20.34 -11.82
N GLU A 42 -53.69 19.26 -12.05
CA GLU A 42 -53.25 17.90 -11.72
C GLU A 42 -52.00 17.49 -12.51
N ILE A 43 -51.95 17.82 -13.82
CA ILE A 43 -50.76 17.61 -14.64
C ILE A 43 -49.58 18.46 -14.16
N GLN A 44 -49.80 19.68 -13.69
CA GLN A 44 -48.74 20.52 -13.13
C GLN A 44 -48.23 19.97 -11.79
N GLN A 45 -49.13 19.53 -10.92
CA GLN A 45 -48.79 18.92 -9.64
C GLN A 45 -48.01 17.60 -9.83
N GLY A 46 -48.47 16.72 -10.72
CA GLY A 46 -47.74 15.49 -11.05
C GLY A 46 -46.35 15.74 -11.66
N ARG A 47 -46.17 16.86 -12.37
CA ARG A 47 -44.85 17.29 -12.86
C ARG A 47 -43.95 17.83 -11.76
N GLU A 48 -44.50 18.47 -10.76
CA GLU A 48 -43.76 19.02 -9.61
C GLU A 48 -43.32 17.87 -8.68
N GLU A 49 -44.22 16.96 -8.35
CA GLU A 49 -43.91 15.74 -7.58
C GLU A 49 -42.86 14.85 -8.29
N ALA A 50 -42.97 14.69 -9.62
CA ALA A 50 -41.96 13.97 -10.39
C ALA A 50 -40.59 14.66 -10.42
N ARG A 51 -40.55 15.99 -10.35
CA ARG A 51 -39.28 16.75 -10.25
C ARG A 51 -38.65 16.57 -8.87
N ASP A 52 -39.45 16.58 -7.82
CA ASP A 52 -38.98 16.43 -6.45
C ASP A 52 -38.44 15.02 -6.20
N LEU A 53 -39.15 13.99 -6.66
CA LEU A 53 -38.66 12.60 -6.63
C LEU A 53 -37.31 12.44 -7.35
N LYS A 54 -37.16 13.07 -8.53
CA LYS A 54 -35.90 13.04 -9.28
C LYS A 54 -34.78 13.78 -8.57
N ASN A 55 -35.09 14.82 -7.80
CA ASN A 55 -34.10 15.57 -7.02
C ASN A 55 -33.64 14.79 -5.79
N GLU A 56 -34.56 14.13 -5.08
CA GLU A 56 -34.21 13.23 -3.97
C GLU A 56 -33.39 12.02 -4.44
N ASP A 57 -33.73 11.43 -5.59
CA ASP A 57 -32.93 10.33 -6.17
C ASP A 57 -31.50 10.77 -6.53
N ARG A 58 -31.34 11.97 -7.10
CA ARG A 58 -30.02 12.56 -7.35
C ARG A 58 -29.23 12.80 -6.07
N LYS A 59 -29.90 13.26 -5.01
CA LYS A 59 -29.30 13.48 -3.69
C LYS A 59 -28.84 12.16 -3.06
N ALA A 60 -29.69 11.13 -3.09
CA ALA A 60 -29.35 9.79 -2.65
C ALA A 60 -28.16 9.22 -3.44
N THR A 61 -28.16 9.36 -4.76
CA THR A 61 -27.05 8.94 -5.63
C THR A 61 -25.74 9.64 -5.27
N ARG A 62 -25.76 10.95 -4.99
CA ARG A 62 -24.58 11.72 -4.56
C ARG A 62 -24.05 11.22 -3.22
N ILE A 63 -24.93 10.97 -2.25
CA ILE A 63 -24.57 10.45 -0.93
C ILE A 63 -23.94 9.06 -1.06
N THR A 64 -24.56 8.15 -1.81
CA THR A 64 -24.03 6.80 -2.04
C THR A 64 -22.66 6.85 -2.72
N ARG A 65 -22.49 7.71 -3.73
CA ARG A 65 -21.19 7.90 -4.39
C ARG A 65 -20.12 8.43 -3.43
N ALA A 66 -20.47 9.38 -2.56
CA ALA A 66 -19.56 9.91 -1.56
C ALA A 66 -19.15 8.83 -0.53
N LYS A 67 -20.11 8.02 -0.07
CA LYS A 67 -19.85 6.88 0.83
C LYS A 67 -18.91 5.86 0.19
N LEU A 68 -19.16 5.45 -1.05
CA LEU A 68 -18.31 4.50 -1.78
C LEU A 68 -16.89 5.04 -2.00
N ARG A 69 -16.73 6.35 -2.23
CA ARG A 69 -15.40 6.99 -2.29
C ARG A 69 -14.71 6.97 -0.94
N GLY A 70 -15.42 7.31 0.14
CA GLY A 70 -14.88 7.26 1.51
C GLY A 70 -14.43 5.85 1.90
N GLN A 71 -15.24 4.83 1.62
CA GLN A 71 -14.89 3.43 1.87
C GLN A 71 -13.63 3.00 1.10
N ASN A 72 -13.54 3.32 -0.19
CA ASN A 72 -12.33 3.04 -0.98
C ASN A 72 -11.06 3.70 -0.42
N ILE A 73 -11.17 4.92 0.13
CA ILE A 73 -10.03 5.61 0.75
C ILE A 73 -9.63 4.91 2.04
N ILE A 74 -10.60 4.54 2.87
CA ILE A 74 -10.36 3.82 4.14
C ILE A 74 -9.70 2.47 3.85
N GLU A 75 -10.23 1.67 2.93
CA GLU A 75 -9.64 0.37 2.56
C GLU A 75 -8.19 0.50 2.08
N ARG A 76 -7.91 1.50 1.23
CA ARG A 76 -6.54 1.78 0.78
C ARG A 76 -5.62 2.21 1.92
N ALA A 77 -6.14 3.00 2.87
CA ALA A 77 -5.39 3.42 4.05
C ALA A 77 -5.08 2.22 4.97
N THR A 78 -6.06 1.36 5.24
CA THR A 78 -5.89 0.13 6.03
C THR A 78 -4.82 -0.78 5.42
N ILE A 79 -4.88 -1.05 4.12
CA ILE A 79 -3.86 -1.87 3.43
C ILE A 79 -2.45 -1.26 3.56
N ARG A 80 -2.33 0.08 3.53
CA ARG A 80 -1.05 0.77 3.72
C ARG A 80 -0.55 0.65 5.16
N ILE A 81 -1.43 0.80 6.14
CA ILE A 81 -1.10 0.64 7.57
C ILE A 81 -0.57 -0.78 7.83
N ASP A 82 -1.27 -1.82 7.37
CA ASP A 82 -0.84 -3.21 7.55
C ASP A 82 0.56 -3.47 6.95
N LYS A 83 0.87 -2.84 5.80
CA LYS A 83 2.19 -2.94 5.18
C LYS A 83 3.26 -2.24 6.02
N LEU A 84 2.95 -1.06 6.56
CA LEU A 84 3.87 -0.31 7.42
C LEU A 84 4.14 -1.04 8.73
N GLU A 85 3.12 -1.65 9.34
CA GLU A 85 3.28 -2.47 10.55
C GLU A 85 4.20 -3.67 10.29
N LYS A 86 4.00 -4.39 9.18
CA LYS A 86 4.88 -5.51 8.79
C LYS A 86 6.32 -5.07 8.54
N LEU A 87 6.53 -3.89 7.94
CA LEU A 87 7.86 -3.33 7.75
C LEU A 87 8.50 -2.93 9.09
N ASN A 88 7.72 -2.35 9.99
CA ASN A 88 8.19 -1.96 11.32
C ASN A 88 8.67 -3.17 12.14
N ILE A 89 7.89 -4.26 12.17
CA ILE A 89 8.28 -5.51 12.84
C ILE A 89 9.61 -6.04 12.29
N LYS A 90 9.78 -6.04 10.96
CA LYS A 90 11.04 -6.45 10.33
C LYS A 90 12.22 -5.56 10.69
N ALA A 91 11.99 -4.25 10.77
CA ALA A 91 13.01 -3.30 11.18
C ALA A 91 13.45 -3.55 12.63
N THR A 92 12.50 -3.80 13.55
CA THR A 92 12.80 -4.13 14.94
C THR A 92 13.61 -5.43 15.08
N ASP A 93 13.24 -6.50 14.37
CA ASP A 93 14.01 -7.76 14.35
C ASP A 93 15.43 -7.56 13.80
N LEU A 94 15.60 -6.75 12.76
CA LEU A 94 16.91 -6.40 12.23
C LEU A 94 17.75 -5.62 13.24
N THR A 95 17.16 -4.64 13.94
CA THR A 95 17.84 -3.88 14.98
C THR A 95 18.32 -4.79 16.12
N GLN A 96 17.49 -5.75 16.56
CA GLN A 96 17.89 -6.71 17.59
C GLN A 96 19.08 -7.57 17.13
N LYS A 97 19.04 -8.12 15.92
CA LYS A 97 20.16 -8.90 15.35
C LYS A 97 21.43 -8.08 15.21
N MET A 98 21.33 -6.79 14.91
CA MET A 98 22.49 -5.90 14.85
C MET A 98 23.10 -5.69 16.23
N GLN A 99 22.27 -5.49 17.26
CA GLN A 99 22.74 -5.36 18.65
C GLN A 99 23.44 -6.62 19.14
N GLU A 100 22.87 -7.81 18.85
CA GLU A 100 23.51 -9.10 19.18
C GLU A 100 24.90 -9.22 18.53
N LYS A 101 25.02 -8.89 17.24
CA LYS A 101 26.31 -8.90 16.55
C LYS A 101 27.30 -7.86 17.07
N GLU A 102 26.83 -6.69 17.48
CA GLU A 102 27.68 -5.66 18.07
C GLU A 102 28.31 -6.12 19.39
N ILE A 103 27.54 -6.84 20.21
CA ILE A 103 28.03 -7.47 21.45
C ILE A 103 29.10 -8.53 21.10
N ASP A 104 28.84 -9.41 20.15
CA ASP A 104 29.80 -10.44 19.72
C ASP A 104 31.12 -9.82 19.22
N ILE A 105 31.03 -8.76 18.41
CA ILE A 105 32.22 -8.04 17.91
C ILE A 105 32.99 -7.40 19.06
N THR A 106 32.28 -6.82 20.04
CA THR A 106 32.92 -6.20 21.21
C THR A 106 33.65 -7.25 22.05
N LEU A 107 33.03 -8.40 22.30
CA LEU A 107 33.65 -9.52 23.02
C LEU A 107 34.87 -10.08 22.29
N ALA A 108 34.78 -10.25 20.97
CA ALA A 108 35.90 -10.71 20.13
C ALA A 108 37.06 -9.71 20.14
N THR A 109 36.76 -8.41 20.08
CA THR A 109 37.76 -7.34 20.13
C THR A 109 38.47 -7.30 21.48
N ALA A 110 37.74 -7.41 22.59
CA ALA A 110 38.33 -7.49 23.92
C ALA A 110 39.23 -8.73 24.07
N SER A 111 38.79 -9.87 23.53
CA SER A 111 39.58 -11.11 23.53
C SER A 111 40.87 -10.95 22.70
N LEU A 112 40.80 -10.30 21.54
CA LEU A 112 41.96 -10.00 20.71
C LEU A 112 42.95 -9.07 21.42
N GLN A 113 42.44 -8.04 22.12
CA GLN A 113 43.27 -7.12 22.89
C GLN A 113 44.01 -7.86 24.01
N ALA A 114 43.30 -8.68 24.79
CA ALA A 114 43.91 -9.50 25.84
C ALA A 114 44.96 -10.48 25.29
N ALA A 115 44.70 -11.11 24.14
CA ALA A 115 45.68 -11.97 23.47
C ALA A 115 46.92 -11.17 23.00
N THR A 116 46.71 -9.95 22.50
CA THR A 116 47.78 -9.06 22.06
C THR A 116 48.67 -8.63 23.22
N GLU A 117 48.09 -8.30 24.38
CA GLU A 117 48.83 -7.97 25.59
C GLU A 117 49.67 -9.14 26.08
N LYS A 118 49.13 -10.37 26.06
CA LYS A 118 49.90 -11.58 26.40
C LYS A 118 51.06 -11.82 25.43
N ILE A 119 50.87 -11.60 24.13
CA ILE A 119 51.94 -11.71 23.14
C ILE A 119 53.01 -10.63 23.37
N ALA A 120 52.61 -9.40 23.70
CA ALA A 120 53.56 -8.32 24.00
C ALA A 120 54.42 -8.64 25.24
N LEU A 121 53.81 -9.14 26.31
CA LEU A 121 54.52 -9.60 27.51
C LEU A 121 55.48 -10.76 27.19
N ALA A 122 55.03 -11.76 26.43
CA ALA A 122 55.88 -12.87 26.01
C ALA A 122 57.07 -12.42 25.14
N ARG A 123 56.87 -11.44 24.25
CA ARG A 123 57.97 -10.85 23.46
C ARG A 123 58.97 -10.12 24.33
N ALA A 124 58.49 -9.35 25.30
CA ALA A 124 59.35 -8.65 26.26
C ALA A 124 60.17 -9.64 27.10
N SER A 125 59.54 -10.71 27.61
CA SER A 125 60.23 -11.74 28.38
C SER A 125 61.27 -12.50 27.56
N VAL A 126 60.98 -12.81 26.28
CA VAL A 126 61.97 -13.42 25.37
C VAL A 126 63.15 -12.48 25.11
N SER A 127 62.89 -11.18 24.94
CA SER A 127 63.96 -10.20 24.75
C SER A 127 64.84 -10.07 26.00
N GLU A 128 64.26 -10.02 27.20
CA GLU A 128 65.03 -10.00 28.46
C GLU A 128 65.80 -11.32 28.67
N ALA A 129 65.19 -12.46 28.31
CA ALA A 129 65.87 -13.74 28.38
C ALA A 129 67.09 -13.79 27.46
N LYS A 130 66.98 -13.24 26.25
CA LYS A 130 68.10 -13.15 25.31
C LYS A 130 69.23 -12.27 25.85
N THR A 131 68.92 -11.07 26.35
CA THR A 131 69.96 -10.19 26.89
C THR A 131 70.68 -10.80 28.09
N MET A 132 69.97 -11.54 28.94
CA MET A 132 70.59 -12.27 30.05
C MET A 132 71.43 -13.46 29.60
N LEU A 133 71.05 -14.14 28.51
CA LEU A 133 71.85 -15.19 27.89
C LEU A 133 73.17 -14.61 27.34
N ASP A 134 73.09 -13.47 26.65
CA ASP A 134 74.25 -12.75 26.14
C ASP A 134 75.16 -12.28 27.30
N GLN A 135 74.60 -11.88 28.44
CA GLN A 135 75.35 -11.56 29.66
C GLN A 135 76.04 -12.80 30.26
N LEU A 136 75.38 -13.95 30.27
CA LEU A 136 75.96 -15.21 30.74
C LEU A 136 77.15 -15.65 29.90
N GLU A 137 77.06 -15.52 28.58
CA GLU A 137 78.12 -15.91 27.65
C GLU A 137 79.39 -15.08 27.83
N ASN A 138 79.25 -13.83 28.29
CA ASN A 138 80.35 -12.87 28.44
C ASN A 138 80.74 -12.57 29.91
N ALA A 139 80.15 -13.28 30.88
CA ALA A 139 80.38 -13.02 32.31
C ALA A 139 81.65 -13.71 32.84
N GLU A 140 82.43 -12.97 33.65
CA GLU A 140 83.57 -13.53 34.39
C GLU A 140 83.13 -14.54 35.49
N ASP A 141 81.94 -14.35 36.08
CA ASP A 141 81.29 -15.32 36.98
C ASP A 141 79.90 -15.70 36.45
N PRO A 142 79.81 -16.72 35.58
CA PRO A 142 78.55 -17.16 34.98
C PRO A 142 77.59 -17.80 35.99
N LEU A 143 78.09 -18.27 37.15
CA LEU A 143 77.27 -18.98 38.13
C LEU A 143 76.38 -18.00 38.92
N ALA A 144 76.89 -16.82 39.24
CA ALA A 144 76.13 -15.75 39.87
C ALA A 144 75.02 -15.22 38.94
N VAL A 145 75.35 -15.02 37.66
CA VAL A 145 74.39 -14.55 36.63
C VAL A 145 73.29 -15.60 36.42
N ALA A 146 73.61 -16.90 36.41
CA ALA A 146 72.63 -17.97 36.22
C ALA A 146 71.62 -18.08 37.38
N LYS A 147 72.05 -17.82 38.63
CA LYS A 147 71.16 -17.78 39.79
C LYS A 147 70.17 -16.62 39.71
N ASN A 148 70.64 -15.43 39.30
CA ASN A 148 69.79 -14.27 39.08
C ASN A 148 68.80 -14.49 37.92
N PHE A 149 69.27 -15.08 36.81
CA PHE A 149 68.43 -15.44 35.67
C PHE A 149 67.27 -16.36 36.09
N LYS A 150 67.59 -17.45 36.81
CA LYS A 150 66.59 -18.40 37.32
C LYS A 150 65.56 -17.72 38.24
N SER A 151 66.01 -16.84 39.14
CA SER A 151 65.12 -16.13 40.05
C SER A 151 64.14 -15.23 39.30
N LYS A 152 64.62 -14.40 38.37
CA LYS A 152 63.80 -13.48 37.58
C LYS A 152 62.79 -14.20 36.68
N MET A 153 63.21 -15.25 35.98
CA MET A 153 62.29 -16.03 35.13
C MET A 153 61.18 -16.70 35.96
N THR A 154 61.51 -17.17 37.17
CA THR A 154 60.51 -17.78 38.07
C THR A 154 59.44 -16.78 38.53
N GLU A 155 59.76 -15.49 38.60
CA GLU A 155 58.81 -14.42 38.93
C GLU A 155 57.89 -14.11 37.75
N VAL A 156 58.44 -14.01 36.54
CA VAL A 156 57.69 -13.74 35.30
C VAL A 156 56.69 -14.85 34.94
N TYR A 157 57.01 -16.13 35.22
CA TYR A 157 56.11 -17.26 34.90
C TYR A 157 55.07 -17.58 35.99
N LYS A 158 55.10 -16.90 37.14
CA LYS A 158 54.09 -17.07 38.20
C LYS A 158 52.87 -16.16 38.04
N THR A 159 53.01 -15.07 37.30
CA THR A 159 51.97 -14.10 36.94
C THR A 159 51.32 -14.45 35.61
#